data_AF-A0A4D9CXI5-F1
#
_entry.id   AF-A0A4D9CXI5-F1
#
_cell.length_a   1.000
_cell.length_b   1.000
_cell.length_c   1.000
_cell.angle_alpha   90.00
_cell.angle_beta   90.00
_cell.angle_gamma   90.00
#
_symmetry.space_group_name_H-M   'P 1'
#
loop_
_entity.id
_entity.type
_entity.pdbx_description
1 polymer ?
#
loop_
_entity_poly.entity_id
_entity_poly.type
_entity_poly.pdbx_seq_one_letter_code
_entity_poly.pdbx_strand_id
1 'polypeptide(L)'
;MSLEHWQEELQRRVGELQDHLKELKESHESVSTATLQKRKHLDACQRRLDEVKEASKNCDRAVRIVKDPVKRTAGKDMLRGVERQIRECQDEVRRAELKLNYSHAINMDKDTSEGEYKKEIDRMQDGMKESYARQLETLDRTLDVAGKARDGVESQGQQIHTLAEETGRIGDGLERAEYAVQRFKRQVSSDRICQALTVGNVLVLVVLVVLAILNRKPLLHSIGV
;
A
#
# COMPACT_ATOMS: atom_id res chain seq x y z
N MET A 1 15.86 2.46 11.14
CA MET A 1 15.79 3.72 10.36
C MET A 1 14.35 4.22 10.35
N SER A 2 14.10 5.46 10.75
CA SER A 2 12.77 6.07 10.77
C SER A 2 12.37 6.58 9.37
N LEU A 3 11.07 6.83 9.17
CA LEU A 3 10.57 7.45 7.93
C LEU A 3 11.21 8.84 7.72
N GLU A 4 11.32 9.64 8.78
CA GLU A 4 11.89 10.99 8.75
C GLU A 4 13.33 10.99 8.21
N HIS A 5 14.16 10.04 8.65
CA HIS A 5 15.53 9.90 8.14
C HIS A 5 15.58 9.64 6.63
N TRP A 6 14.70 8.78 6.11
CA TRP A 6 14.64 8.51 4.66
C TRP A 6 14.08 9.68 3.87
N GLN A 7 13.19 10.48 4.47
CA GLN A 7 12.65 11.68 3.85
C GLN A 7 13.72 12.77 3.72
N GLU A 8 14.48 13.02 4.80
CA GLU A 8 15.60 13.98 4.80
C GLU A 8 16.69 13.57 3.81
N GLU A 9 17.08 12.29 3.82
CA GLU A 9 18.11 11.79 2.91
C GLU A 9 17.67 11.86 1.44
N LEU A 10 16.39 11.61 1.16
CA LEU A 10 15.83 11.76 -0.18
C LEU A 10 15.82 13.23 -0.63
N GLN A 11 15.39 14.15 0.23
CA GLN A 11 15.38 15.58 -0.07
C GLN A 11 16.79 16.12 -0.31
N ARG A 12 17.77 15.71 0.52
CA ARG A 12 19.17 16.09 0.36
C ARG A 12 19.71 15.66 -1.01
N ARG A 13 19.51 14.39 -1.39
CA ARG A 13 19.98 13.85 -2.67
C ARG A 13 19.29 14.50 -3.88
N VAL A 14 18.01 14.84 -3.76
CA VAL A 14 17.28 15.59 -4.79
C VAL A 14 17.87 16.99 -4.95
N GLY A 15 18.20 17.68 -3.85
CA GLY A 15 18.87 18.98 -3.89
C GLY A 15 20.23 18.90 -4.60
N GLU A 16 21.06 17.92 -4.23
CA GLU A 16 22.37 17.68 -4.87
C GLU A 16 22.23 17.42 -6.39
N LEU A 17 21.22 16.66 -6.80
CA LEU A 17 20.95 16.41 -8.21
C LEU A 17 20.56 17.69 -8.96
N GLN A 18 19.74 18.55 -8.34
CA GLN A 18 19.33 19.83 -8.94
C GLN A 18 20.50 20.79 -9.11
N ASP A 19 21.40 20.86 -8.13
CA ASP A 19 22.60 21.70 -8.21
C ASP A 19 23.52 21.21 -9.34
N HIS A 20 23.78 19.91 -9.44
CA HIS A 20 24.59 19.35 -10.53
C HIS A 20 23.93 19.51 -11.91
N LEU A 21 22.60 19.45 -11.99
CA LEU A 21 21.88 19.73 -13.25
C LEU A 21 22.02 21.20 -13.66
N LYS A 22 22.03 22.12 -12.70
CA LYS A 22 22.28 23.54 -12.96
C LYS A 22 23.69 23.75 -13.47
N GLU A 23 24.69 23.15 -12.82
CA GLU A 23 26.09 23.15 -13.30
C GLU A 23 26.23 22.56 -14.70
N LEU A 24 25.51 21.47 -15.00
CA LEU A 24 25.51 20.85 -16.33
C LEU A 24 24.92 21.77 -17.38
N LYS A 25 23.82 22.49 -17.08
CA LYS A 25 23.22 23.47 -17.98
C LYS A 25 24.17 24.63 -18.26
N GLU A 26 24.75 25.21 -17.21
CA GLU A 26 25.74 26.30 -17.31
C GLU A 26 26.99 25.86 -18.11
N SER A 27 27.47 24.64 -17.88
CA SER A 27 28.55 24.05 -18.67
C SER A 27 28.14 23.81 -20.12
N HIS A 28 26.92 23.37 -20.39
CA HIS A 28 26.44 23.15 -21.76
C HIS A 28 26.35 24.44 -22.58
N GLU A 29 25.93 25.54 -21.94
CA GLU A 29 25.80 26.88 -22.54
C GLU A 29 27.15 27.57 -22.76
N SER A 30 28.17 27.21 -21.96
CA SER A 30 29.55 27.62 -22.17
C SER A 30 30.14 27.03 -23.45
N VAL A 31 30.52 27.89 -24.39
CA VAL A 31 31.21 27.50 -25.65
C VAL A 31 32.65 27.01 -25.40
N SER A 32 33.24 27.40 -24.26
CA SER A 32 34.66 27.15 -23.92
C SER A 32 34.91 25.80 -23.24
N THR A 33 33.88 25.14 -22.70
CA THR A 33 34.06 23.86 -22.00
C THR A 33 34.25 22.69 -22.96
N ALA A 34 35.34 21.94 -22.79
CA ALA A 34 35.65 20.79 -23.61
C ALA A 34 34.56 19.71 -23.53
N THR A 35 34.23 19.09 -24.65
CA THR A 35 33.22 18.01 -24.79
C THR A 35 33.42 16.88 -23.77
N LEU A 36 34.68 16.56 -23.46
CA LEU A 36 35.05 15.56 -22.46
C LEU A 36 34.61 15.94 -21.03
N GLN A 37 34.69 17.23 -20.68
CA GLN A 37 34.27 17.74 -19.38
C GLN A 37 32.75 17.74 -19.27
N LYS A 38 32.04 18.18 -20.33
CA LYS A 38 30.56 18.10 -20.41
C LYS A 38 30.06 16.66 -20.25
N ARG A 39 30.73 15.68 -20.87
CA ARG A 39 30.40 14.26 -20.71
C ARG A 39 30.64 13.74 -19.29
N LYS A 40 31.74 14.14 -18.63
CA LYS A 40 31.98 13.80 -17.21
C LYS A 40 30.89 14.35 -16.28
N HIS A 41 30.44 15.59 -16.51
CA HIS A 41 29.32 16.17 -15.75
C HIS A 41 28.02 15.40 -16.01
N LEU A 42 27.77 14.99 -17.25
CA LEU A 42 26.60 14.19 -17.60
C LEU A 42 26.59 12.82 -16.92
N ASP A 43 27.72 12.12 -16.93
CA ASP A 43 27.88 10.83 -16.23
C ASP A 43 27.69 10.98 -14.71
N ALA A 44 28.17 12.08 -14.13
CA ALA A 44 27.96 12.40 -12.72
C ALA A 44 26.47 12.62 -12.41
N CYS A 45 25.77 13.42 -13.23
CA CYS A 45 24.33 13.62 -13.10
C CYS A 45 23.54 12.31 -13.22
N GLN A 46 23.92 11.44 -14.16
CA GLN A 46 23.28 10.13 -14.34
C GLN A 46 23.45 9.24 -13.10
N ARG A 47 24.66 9.16 -12.53
CA ARG A 47 24.91 8.41 -11.30
C ARG A 47 24.09 8.94 -10.12
N ARG A 48 24.00 10.27 -9.97
CA ARG A 48 23.20 10.91 -8.93
C ARG A 48 21.70 10.66 -9.11
N LEU A 49 21.23 10.64 -10.35
CA LEU A 49 19.84 10.29 -10.67
C LEU A 49 19.52 8.85 -10.22
N ASP A 50 20.43 7.91 -10.44
CA ASP A 50 20.27 6.53 -10.00
C ASP A 50 20.30 6.40 -8.46
N GLU A 51 21.19 7.14 -7.79
CA GLU A 51 21.22 7.24 -6.33
C GLU A 51 19.91 7.80 -5.73
N VAL A 52 19.32 8.82 -6.36
CA VAL A 52 18.03 9.40 -5.96
C VAL A 52 16.89 8.41 -6.17
N LYS A 53 16.89 7.67 -7.29
CA LYS A 53 15.90 6.59 -7.54
C LYS A 53 15.98 5.48 -6.50
N GLU A 54 17.20 5.07 -6.13
CA GLU A 54 17.43 4.07 -5.08
C GLU A 54 16.91 4.56 -3.73
N ALA A 55 17.23 5.81 -3.36
CA ALA A 55 16.74 6.44 -2.13
C ALA A 55 15.22 6.59 -2.11
N SER A 56 14.59 6.92 -3.25
CA SER A 56 13.15 7.00 -3.40
C SER A 56 12.46 5.65 -3.13
N LYS A 57 12.99 4.55 -3.68
CA LYS A 57 12.51 3.19 -3.39
C LYS A 57 12.64 2.82 -1.91
N ASN A 58 13.72 3.24 -1.25
CA ASN A 58 13.92 2.99 0.17
C ASN A 58 12.92 3.78 1.03
N CYS A 59 12.66 5.04 0.65
CA CYS A 59 11.64 5.87 1.30
C CYS A 59 10.23 5.31 1.07
N ASP A 60 9.88 4.81 -0.13
CA ASP A 60 8.59 4.14 -0.38
C ASP A 60 8.41 2.90 0.50
N ARG A 61 9.45 2.06 0.62
CA ARG A 61 9.43 0.93 1.57
C ARG A 61 9.20 1.38 3.01
N ALA A 62 9.84 2.46 3.45
CA ALA A 62 9.64 3.02 4.79
C ALA A 62 8.19 3.52 4.99
N VAL A 63 7.63 4.25 4.01
CA VAL A 63 6.26 4.76 4.03
C VAL A 63 5.23 3.62 4.16
N ARG A 64 5.44 2.50 3.45
CA ARG A 64 4.53 1.34 3.50
C ARG A 64 4.43 0.70 4.89
N ILE A 65 5.50 0.74 5.68
CA ILE A 65 5.58 0.11 7.01
C ILE A 65 5.01 1.02 8.11
N VAL A 66 4.91 2.34 7.87
CA VAL A 66 4.34 3.30 8.84
C VAL A 66 2.88 2.96 9.13
N LYS A 67 2.54 2.73 10.40
CA LYS A 67 1.19 2.35 10.85
C LYS A 67 0.20 3.53 10.89
N ASP A 68 0.70 4.74 11.16
CA ASP A 68 -0.10 5.96 11.23
C ASP A 68 -0.56 6.37 9.81
N PRO A 69 -1.88 6.43 9.53
CA PRO A 69 -2.41 6.73 8.21
C PRO A 69 -2.11 8.17 7.76
N VAL A 70 -2.02 9.13 8.68
CA VAL A 70 -1.73 10.53 8.36
C VAL A 70 -0.28 10.66 7.89
N LYS A 71 0.66 10.10 8.66
CA LYS A 71 2.08 10.09 8.31
C LYS A 71 2.36 9.31 7.03
N ARG A 72 1.64 8.20 6.82
CA ARG A 72 1.73 7.41 5.59
C ARG A 72 1.26 8.21 4.37
N THR A 73 0.16 8.96 4.49
CA THR A 73 -0.38 9.77 3.38
C THR A 73 0.56 10.91 3.04
N ALA A 74 1.05 11.65 4.04
CA ALA A 74 2.04 12.70 3.86
C ALA A 74 3.33 12.19 3.18
N GLY A 75 3.81 11.01 3.57
CA GLY A 75 4.97 10.37 2.93
C GLY A 75 4.71 9.98 1.47
N LYS A 76 3.51 9.51 1.13
CA LYS A 76 3.13 9.20 -0.27
C LYS A 76 3.05 10.45 -1.14
N ASP A 77 2.50 11.54 -0.61
CA ASP A 77 2.38 12.80 -1.37
C ASP A 77 3.75 13.43 -1.61
N MET A 78 4.66 13.35 -0.63
CA MET A 78 6.05 13.74 -0.81
C MET A 78 6.74 12.90 -1.91
N LEU A 79 6.59 11.57 -1.86
CA LEU A 79 7.16 10.67 -2.87
C LEU A 79 6.66 10.98 -4.27
N ARG A 80 5.36 11.26 -4.45
CA ARG A 80 4.80 11.69 -5.75
C ARG A 80 5.39 13.01 -6.25
N GLY A 81 5.75 13.91 -5.35
CA GLY A 81 6.48 15.14 -5.69
C GLY A 81 7.89 14.83 -6.20
N VAL A 82 8.63 14.00 -5.46
CA VAL A 82 9.99 13.59 -5.80
C VAL A 82 10.03 12.77 -7.09
N GLU A 83 9.09 11.85 -7.31
CA GLU A 83 9.00 11.06 -8.55
C GLU A 83 8.78 11.93 -9.79
N ARG A 84 8.01 13.02 -9.67
CA ARG A 84 7.87 14.01 -10.75
C ARG A 84 9.19 14.71 -11.03
N GLN A 85 9.89 15.16 -9.99
CA GLN A 85 11.20 15.79 -10.12
C GLN A 85 12.24 14.84 -10.74
N ILE A 86 12.24 13.56 -10.36
CA ILE A 86 13.12 12.54 -10.96
C ILE A 86 12.86 12.42 -12.47
N ARG A 87 11.59 12.41 -12.90
CA ARG A 87 11.25 12.33 -14.34
C ARG A 87 11.72 13.58 -15.08
N GLU A 88 11.45 14.77 -14.54
CA GLU A 88 11.91 16.03 -15.11
C GLU A 88 13.43 16.06 -15.25
N CYS A 89 14.16 15.68 -14.19
CA CYS A 89 15.61 15.56 -14.18
C CYS A 89 16.11 14.55 -15.23
N GLN A 90 15.45 13.40 -15.33
CA GLN A 90 15.80 12.36 -16.31
C GLN A 90 15.63 12.85 -17.75
N ASP A 91 14.56 13.59 -18.04
CA ASP A 91 14.32 14.19 -19.35
C ASP A 91 15.33 15.30 -19.66
N GLU A 92 15.80 16.04 -18.65
CA GLU A 92 16.87 17.03 -18.81
C GLU A 92 18.22 16.39 -19.11
N VAL A 93 18.63 15.36 -18.36
CA VAL A 93 19.88 14.63 -18.64
C VAL A 93 19.84 14.02 -20.04
N ARG A 94 18.72 13.40 -20.42
CA ARG A 94 18.54 12.83 -21.76
C ARG A 94 18.65 13.88 -22.86
N ARG A 95 18.06 15.07 -22.66
CA ARG A 95 18.19 16.19 -23.60
C ARG A 95 19.63 16.69 -23.69
N ALA A 96 20.34 16.78 -22.58
CA ALA A 96 21.75 17.17 -22.57
C ALA A 96 22.62 16.15 -23.32
N GLU A 97 22.35 14.85 -23.14
CA GLU A 97 23.05 13.76 -23.81
C GLU A 97 22.86 13.81 -25.33
N LEU A 98 21.62 13.99 -25.77
CA LEU A 98 21.28 14.16 -27.19
C LEU A 98 22.00 15.37 -27.81
N LYS A 99 22.04 16.51 -27.11
CA LYS A 99 22.77 17.72 -27.57
C LYS A 99 24.27 17.48 -27.67
N LEU A 100 24.86 16.78 -26.70
CA LEU A 100 26.28 16.43 -26.68
C LEU A 100 26.64 15.51 -27.84
N ASN A 101 25.85 14.45 -28.06
CA ASN A 101 26.07 13.49 -29.15
C ASN A 101 25.89 14.15 -30.52
N TYR A 102 24.88 15.02 -30.68
CA TYR A 102 24.68 15.79 -31.91
C TYR A 102 25.81 16.78 -32.18
N SER A 103 26.27 17.52 -31.17
CA SER A 103 27.41 18.43 -31.31
C SER A 103 28.72 17.68 -31.62
N HIS A 104 28.92 16.49 -31.05
CA HIS A 104 30.07 15.66 -31.38
C HIS A 104 30.03 15.16 -32.82
N ALA A 105 28.85 14.76 -33.32
CA ALA A 105 28.67 14.32 -34.71
C ALA A 105 28.88 15.46 -35.73
N ILE A 106 28.53 16.72 -35.39
CA ILE A 106 28.74 17.89 -36.26
C ILE A 106 30.20 18.36 -36.25
N ASN A 107 30.90 18.23 -35.11
CA ASN A 107 32.28 18.68 -34.96
C ASN A 107 33.32 17.62 -35.37
N MET A 108 32.90 16.41 -35.75
CA MET A 108 33.77 15.46 -36.45
C MET A 108 33.92 15.87 -37.92
N ASP A 109 34.79 16.84 -38.13
CA ASP A 109 35.46 17.25 -39.38
C ASP A 109 34.70 17.18 -40.73
N LYS A 110 34.51 18.37 -41.31
CA LYS A 110 34.03 18.64 -42.68
C LYS A 110 35.03 18.23 -43.77
N ASP A 111 36.24 17.78 -43.41
CA ASP A 111 37.31 17.49 -44.37
C ASP A 111 37.49 15.99 -44.71
N THR A 112 36.63 15.10 -44.19
CA THR A 112 36.64 13.66 -44.56
C THR A 112 35.25 13.12 -44.97
N SER A 113 34.31 14.02 -45.30
CA SER A 113 32.89 13.88 -44.96
C SER A 113 31.92 13.42 -46.06
N GLU A 114 32.04 12.19 -46.57
CA GLU A 114 30.91 11.57 -47.30
C GLU A 114 30.71 10.09 -46.95
N GLY A 115 31.80 9.32 -46.82
CA GLY A 115 31.73 7.88 -46.51
C GLY A 115 31.53 7.55 -45.03
N GLU A 116 32.21 8.27 -44.12
CA GLU A 116 32.12 8.00 -42.69
C GLU A 116 30.85 8.56 -42.05
N TYR A 117 30.36 9.71 -42.52
CA TYR A 117 29.09 10.28 -42.08
C TYR A 117 27.90 9.36 -42.38
N LYS A 118 27.89 8.72 -43.56
CA LYS A 118 26.84 7.77 -43.91
C LYS A 118 26.88 6.53 -43.01
N LYS A 119 28.09 6.01 -42.72
CA LYS A 119 28.27 4.90 -41.77
C LYS A 119 27.86 5.27 -40.35
N GLU A 120 28.16 6.49 -39.90
CA GLU A 120 27.83 6.92 -38.53
C GLU A 120 26.34 7.22 -38.38
N ILE A 121 25.69 7.79 -39.41
CA ILE A 121 24.24 7.95 -39.48
C ILE A 121 23.55 6.58 -39.54
N ASP A 122 24.07 5.64 -40.33
CA ASP A 122 23.53 4.27 -40.39
C ASP A 122 23.67 3.59 -39.01
N ARG A 123 24.80 3.74 -38.31
CA ARG A 123 24.97 3.24 -36.94
C ARG A 123 24.02 3.90 -35.94
N MET A 124 23.82 5.21 -36.03
CA MET A 124 22.84 5.90 -35.17
C MET A 124 21.41 5.48 -35.48
N GLN A 125 21.07 5.28 -36.75
CA GLN A 125 19.77 4.82 -37.19
C GLN A 125 19.53 3.38 -36.75
N ASP A 126 20.54 2.52 -36.82
CA ASP A 126 20.46 1.14 -36.34
C ASP A 126 20.38 1.10 -34.81
N GLY A 127 21.13 1.93 -34.09
CA GLY A 127 20.99 2.11 -32.64
C GLY A 127 19.61 2.66 -32.23
N MET A 128 19.03 3.57 -33.02
CA MET A 128 17.66 4.04 -32.83
C MET A 128 16.64 2.94 -33.09
N LYS A 129 16.77 2.17 -34.19
CA LYS A 129 15.88 1.03 -34.47
C LYS A 129 15.95 -0.01 -33.35
N GLU A 130 17.15 -0.30 -32.85
CA GLU A 130 17.33 -1.24 -31.74
C GLU A 130 16.75 -0.68 -30.44
N SER A 131 16.91 0.61 -30.16
CA SER A 131 16.25 1.28 -29.03
C SER A 131 14.72 1.26 -29.16
N TYR A 132 14.18 1.49 -30.36
CA TYR A 132 12.75 1.40 -30.62
C TYR A 132 12.24 -0.04 -30.48
N ALA A 133 12.99 -1.03 -30.95
CA ALA A 133 12.67 -2.45 -30.79
C ALA A 133 12.65 -2.83 -29.30
N ARG A 134 13.65 -2.39 -28.51
CA ARG A 134 13.68 -2.58 -27.06
C ARG A 134 12.53 -1.87 -26.35
N GLN A 135 12.14 -0.68 -26.81
CA GLN A 135 10.97 0.03 -26.27
C GLN A 135 9.66 -0.69 -26.61
N LEU A 136 9.49 -1.19 -27.83
CA LEU A 136 8.33 -2.00 -28.23
C LEU A 136 8.25 -3.30 -27.42
N GLU A 137 9.36 -3.99 -27.25
CA GLU A 137 9.43 -5.21 -26.42
C GLU A 137 9.09 -4.92 -24.94
N THR A 138 9.56 -3.79 -24.41
CA THR A 138 9.22 -3.35 -23.04
C THR A 138 7.75 -2.96 -22.92
N LEU A 139 7.19 -2.31 -23.93
CA LEU A 139 5.78 -1.94 -24.00
C LEU A 139 4.89 -3.20 -24.04
N ASP A 140 5.27 -4.20 -24.84
CA ASP A 140 4.56 -5.47 -24.95
C ASP A 140 4.55 -6.25 -23.63
N ARG A 141 5.70 -6.35 -22.95
CA ARG A 141 5.79 -6.90 -21.59
C ARG A 141 4.92 -6.13 -20.59
N THR A 142 4.85 -4.80 -20.73
CA THR A 142 4.03 -3.97 -19.85
C THR A 142 2.54 -4.20 -20.11
N LEU A 143 2.13 -4.37 -21.37
CA LEU A 143 0.77 -4.72 -21.76
C LEU A 143 0.37 -6.12 -21.25
N ASP A 144 1.26 -7.11 -21.34
CA ASP A 144 1.00 -8.46 -20.79
C ASP A 144 0.81 -8.44 -19.27
N VAL A 145 1.67 -7.72 -18.54
CA VAL A 145 1.52 -7.55 -17.08
C VAL A 145 0.23 -6.79 -16.74
N ALA A 146 -0.11 -5.75 -17.51
CA ALA A 146 -1.35 -4.99 -17.32
C ALA A 146 -2.60 -5.85 -17.61
N GLY A 147 -2.55 -6.71 -18.63
CA GLY A 147 -3.60 -7.69 -18.93
C GLY A 147 -3.81 -8.65 -17.77
N LYS A 148 -2.74 -9.29 -17.29
CA LYS A 148 -2.79 -10.18 -16.11
C LYS A 148 -3.31 -9.47 -14.85
N ALA A 149 -2.93 -8.21 -14.65
CA ALA A 149 -3.43 -7.42 -13.53
C ALA A 149 -4.93 -7.13 -13.66
N ARG A 150 -5.41 -6.79 -14.87
CA ARG A 150 -6.83 -6.59 -15.15
C ARG A 150 -7.64 -7.88 -14.91
N ASP A 151 -7.18 -9.01 -15.42
CA ASP A 151 -7.85 -10.30 -15.23
C ASP A 151 -7.89 -10.69 -13.74
N GLY A 152 -6.81 -10.40 -13.00
CA GLY A 152 -6.77 -10.57 -11.55
C GLY A 152 -7.78 -9.69 -10.81
N VAL A 153 -7.94 -8.43 -11.22
CA VAL A 153 -8.95 -7.51 -10.66
C VAL A 153 -10.37 -7.99 -10.97
N GLU A 154 -10.63 -8.49 -12.18
CA GLU A 154 -11.94 -9.04 -12.56
C GLU A 154 -12.28 -10.29 -11.74
N SER A 155 -11.33 -11.21 -11.56
CA SER A 155 -11.48 -12.38 -10.71
C SER A 155 -11.72 -12.01 -9.25
N GLN A 156 -10.99 -11.02 -8.71
CA GLN A 156 -11.25 -10.50 -7.36
C GLN A 156 -12.63 -9.87 -7.24
N GLY A 157 -13.11 -9.16 -8.28
CA GLY A 157 -14.47 -8.62 -8.32
C GLY A 157 -15.55 -9.69 -8.16
N GLN A 158 -15.39 -10.83 -8.84
CA GLN A 158 -16.29 -11.98 -8.69
C GLN A 158 -16.21 -12.59 -7.27
N GLN A 159 -15.00 -12.71 -6.71
CA GLN A 159 -14.82 -13.20 -5.34
C GLN A 159 -15.46 -12.27 -4.30
N ILE A 160 -15.41 -10.95 -4.50
CA ILE A 160 -16.08 -9.97 -3.63
C ILE A 160 -17.60 -10.16 -3.66
N HIS A 161 -18.18 -10.45 -4.82
CA HIS A 161 -19.62 -10.73 -4.92
C HIS A 161 -20.00 -11.99 -4.12
N THR A 162 -19.21 -13.06 -4.21
CA THR A 162 -19.43 -14.26 -3.40
C THR A 162 -19.25 -14.00 -1.91
N LEU A 163 -18.27 -13.16 -1.53
CA LEU A 163 -18.06 -12.75 -0.14
C LEU A 163 -19.22 -11.91 0.40
N ALA A 164 -19.79 -11.03 -0.42
CA ALA A 164 -20.97 -10.25 -0.06
C ALA A 164 -22.19 -11.15 0.20
N GLU A 165 -22.37 -12.19 -0.63
CA GLU A 165 -23.43 -13.19 -0.43
C GLU A 165 -23.23 -14.01 0.85
N GLU A 166 -22.00 -14.48 1.12
CA GLU A 166 -21.67 -15.19 2.37
C GLU A 166 -21.84 -14.28 3.60
N THR A 167 -21.44 -13.01 3.51
CA THR A 167 -21.62 -12.03 4.60
C THR A 167 -23.10 -11.79 4.87
N GLY A 168 -23.94 -11.70 3.83
CA GLY A 168 -25.39 -11.63 3.97
C GLY A 168 -25.96 -12.84 4.70
N ARG A 169 -25.54 -14.05 4.34
CA ARG A 169 -25.96 -15.29 5.02
C ARG A 169 -25.51 -15.35 6.48
N ILE A 170 -24.33 -14.83 6.81
CA ILE A 170 -23.85 -14.70 8.19
C ILE A 170 -24.71 -13.71 8.96
N GLY A 171 -25.07 -12.58 8.34
CA GLY A 171 -25.99 -11.59 8.92
C GLY A 171 -27.34 -12.20 9.29
N ASP A 172 -27.98 -12.89 8.35
CA ASP A 172 -29.24 -13.59 8.59
C ASP A 172 -29.12 -14.67 9.68
N GLY A 173 -27.98 -15.38 9.71
CA GLY A 173 -27.67 -16.37 10.73
C GLY A 173 -27.53 -15.77 12.12
N LEU A 174 -26.86 -14.61 12.23
CA LEU A 174 -26.70 -13.87 13.47
C LEU A 174 -28.03 -13.32 13.98
N GLU A 175 -28.87 -12.77 13.09
CA GLU A 175 -30.21 -12.29 13.46
C GLU A 175 -31.07 -13.44 14.01
N ARG A 176 -31.08 -14.60 13.33
CA ARG A 176 -31.79 -15.79 13.83
C ARG A 176 -31.22 -16.31 15.14
N ALA A 177 -29.89 -16.29 15.31
CA ALA A 177 -29.24 -16.67 16.56
C ALA A 177 -29.63 -15.73 17.70
N GLU A 178 -29.73 -14.43 17.44
CA GLU A 178 -30.18 -13.44 18.41
C GLU A 178 -31.64 -13.69 18.83
N TYR A 179 -32.54 -13.97 17.89
CA TYR A 179 -33.91 -14.39 18.20
C TYR A 179 -33.97 -15.67 19.05
N ALA A 180 -33.15 -16.66 18.74
CA ALA A 180 -33.06 -17.90 19.51
C ALA A 180 -32.56 -17.63 20.95
N VAL A 181 -31.55 -16.78 21.11
CA VAL A 181 -31.03 -16.37 22.42
C VAL A 181 -32.06 -15.58 23.23
N GLN A 182 -32.79 -14.65 22.62
CA GLN A 182 -33.86 -13.93 23.29
C GLN A 182 -34.99 -14.86 23.75
N ARG A 183 -35.34 -15.85 22.94
CA ARG A 183 -36.33 -16.89 23.30
C ARG A 183 -35.83 -17.75 24.46
N PHE A 184 -34.57 -18.21 24.42
CA PHE A 184 -33.94 -18.94 25.52
C PHE A 184 -33.93 -18.12 26.80
N LYS A 185 -33.60 -16.83 26.73
CA LYS A 185 -33.62 -15.93 27.90
C LYS A 185 -35.02 -15.85 28.52
N ARG A 186 -36.08 -15.76 27.71
CA ARG A 186 -37.46 -15.77 28.21
C ARG A 186 -37.84 -17.11 28.85
N GLN A 187 -37.45 -18.23 28.25
CA GLN A 187 -37.72 -19.56 28.82
C GLN A 187 -36.97 -19.77 30.13
N VAL A 188 -35.68 -19.48 30.20
CA VAL A 188 -34.88 -19.60 31.43
C VAL A 188 -35.41 -18.68 32.54
N SER A 189 -35.84 -17.46 32.20
CA SER A 189 -36.45 -16.56 33.18
C SER A 189 -37.78 -17.13 33.70
N SER A 190 -38.61 -17.69 32.83
CA SER A 190 -39.87 -18.34 33.20
C SER A 190 -39.65 -19.55 34.09
N ASP A 191 -38.68 -20.41 33.73
CA ASP A 191 -38.34 -21.61 34.50
C ASP A 191 -37.82 -21.25 35.90
N ARG A 192 -36.96 -20.24 36.03
CA ARG A 192 -36.48 -19.77 37.34
C ARG A 192 -37.62 -19.22 38.22
N ILE A 193 -38.58 -18.51 37.64
CA ILE A 193 -39.76 -18.01 38.38
C ILE A 193 -40.63 -19.18 38.84
N CYS A 194 -40.87 -20.16 37.98
CA CYS A 194 -41.66 -21.35 38.32
C CYS A 194 -40.99 -22.15 39.43
N GLN A 195 -39.67 -22.37 39.33
CA GLN A 195 -38.89 -23.07 40.34
C GLN A 195 -38.90 -22.34 41.69
N ALA A 196 -38.82 -21.01 41.70
CA ALA A 196 -38.92 -20.20 42.91
C ALA A 196 -40.30 -20.32 43.58
N LEU A 197 -41.39 -20.31 42.80
CA LEU A 197 -42.75 -20.52 43.31
C LEU A 197 -42.94 -21.94 43.89
N THR A 198 -42.38 -22.96 43.23
CA THR A 198 -42.43 -24.34 43.74
C THR A 198 -41.70 -24.49 45.07
N VAL A 199 -40.48 -23.96 45.17
CA VAL A 199 -39.69 -24.01 46.42
C VAL A 199 -40.40 -23.23 47.54
N GLY A 200 -40.97 -22.07 47.23
CA GLY A 200 -41.78 -21.29 48.17
C GLY A 200 -42.99 -22.07 48.70
N ASN A 201 -43.75 -22.74 47.82
CA ASN A 201 -44.90 -23.56 48.22
C ASN A 201 -44.50 -24.75 49.10
N VAL A 202 -43.39 -25.41 48.80
CA VAL A 202 -42.87 -26.50 49.63
C VAL A 202 -42.48 -26.00 51.02
N LEU A 203 -41.79 -24.85 51.11
CA LEU A 203 -41.44 -24.21 52.38
C LEU A 203 -42.68 -23.87 53.23
N VAL A 204 -43.71 -23.28 52.63
CA VAL A 204 -44.98 -22.98 53.31
C VAL A 204 -45.63 -24.26 53.84
N LEU A 205 -45.61 -25.35 53.05
CA LEU A 205 -46.17 -26.63 53.47
C LEU A 205 -45.41 -27.21 54.66
N VAL A 206 -44.08 -27.14 54.67
CA VAL A 206 -43.26 -27.55 55.83
C VAL A 206 -43.60 -26.73 57.07
N VAL A 207 -43.73 -25.40 56.94
CA VAL A 207 -44.10 -24.53 58.06
C VAL A 207 -45.49 -24.89 58.60
N LEU A 208 -46.47 -25.16 57.73
CA LEU A 208 -47.81 -25.60 58.15
C LEU A 208 -47.79 -26.94 58.88
N VAL A 209 -46.99 -27.90 58.41
CA VAL A 209 -46.82 -29.20 59.08
C VAL A 209 -46.19 -29.02 60.46
N VAL A 210 -45.13 -28.21 60.57
CA VAL A 210 -44.47 -27.92 61.85
C VAL A 210 -45.44 -27.22 62.80
N LEU A 211 -46.18 -26.21 62.35
CA LEU A 211 -47.21 -25.55 63.15
C LEU A 211 -48.33 -26.50 63.58
N ALA A 212 -48.77 -27.41 62.71
CA ALA A 212 -49.79 -28.40 63.05
C ALA A 212 -49.30 -29.38 64.14
N ILE A 213 -48.02 -29.78 64.09
CA ILE A 213 -47.41 -30.63 65.12
C ILE A 213 -47.23 -29.85 66.43
N LEU A 214 -46.76 -28.61 66.39
CA LEU A 214 -46.56 -27.78 67.59
C LEU A 214 -47.87 -27.34 68.25
N ASN A 215 -48.93 -27.10 67.46
CA ASN A 215 -50.27 -26.82 67.96
C ASN A 215 -51.02 -28.08 68.40
N ARG A 216 -50.51 -29.29 68.11
CA ARG A 216 -50.94 -30.52 68.79
C ARG A 216 -50.28 -30.60 70.17
N LYS A 217 -50.72 -29.74 71.08
CA LYS A 217 -50.62 -30.05 72.52
C LYS A 217 -51.62 -31.19 72.86
N PRO A 218 -51.29 -32.05 73.83
CA PRO A 218 -51.90 -33.36 73.98
C PRO A 218 -53.28 -33.23 74.61
N LEU A 219 -54.34 -33.44 73.82
CA LEU A 219 -55.67 -33.79 74.33
C LEU A 219 -55.72 -35.28 74.73
N LEU A 220 -54.73 -35.75 75.50
CA LEU A 220 -54.57 -37.14 75.93
C LEU A 220 -54.18 -37.29 77.41
N HIS A 221 -54.64 -36.38 78.27
CA HIS A 221 -54.75 -36.63 79.72
C HIS A 221 -56.11 -36.13 80.22
N SER A 222 -57.18 -36.86 79.88
CA SER A 222 -58.49 -36.71 80.56
C SER A 222 -59.43 -37.91 80.33
N ILE A 223 -58.92 -39.12 80.05
CA ILE A 223 -59.69 -40.36 80.22
C ILE A 223 -58.69 -41.47 80.56
N GLY A 224 -58.67 -41.92 81.82
CA GLY A 224 -58.05 -43.19 82.21
C GLY A 224 -57.20 -43.15 83.48
N VAL A 225 -57.89 -43.35 84.61
CA VAL A 225 -57.41 -43.63 85.99
C VAL A 225 -56.96 -42.42 86.81
#